data_AF-A0A7S6MM00-F1
#
_entry.id   AF-A0A7S6MM00-F1
#
_cell.length_a   1.000
_cell.length_b   1.000
_cell.length_c   1.000
_cell.angle_alpha   90.00
_cell.angle_beta   90.00
_cell.angle_gamma   90.00
#
_symmetry.space_group_name_H-M   'P 1'
#
loop_
_entity.id
_entity.type
_entity.pdbx_description
1 polymer ?
#
loop_
_entity_poly.entity_id
_entity_poly.type
_entity_poly.pdbx_seq_one_letter_code
_entity_poly.pdbx_strand_id
1 'polypeptide(L)'
;MSTASAGAVITNITASGAGLGSFSYSDDGSRNLDISKIFDSVNPIVLEFTVAHDTGPGNPYNITEHITNNTGIPWTDFHFAITEPDHGSGVVFTSFNKSTLSGFTLEGSSGPRNLDFIGSLAVGGTATASFDLSPFDPGDGKTTTFLLTQAPTIPEPETYAMLLIGLGLLGFTARRRK
;
A
#
# COMPACT_ATOMS: atom_id res chain seq x y z
N MET A 1 36.31 9.30 -15.81
CA MET A 1 34.91 9.44 -16.23
C MET A 1 34.13 8.34 -15.56
N SER A 2 33.20 8.67 -14.67
CA SER A 2 32.35 7.67 -14.02
C SER A 2 31.35 7.19 -15.07
N THR A 3 31.40 5.92 -15.44
CA THR A 3 30.37 5.29 -16.28
C THR A 3 29.03 5.42 -15.55
N ALA A 4 28.08 6.14 -16.15
CA ALA A 4 26.70 6.10 -15.70
C ALA A 4 26.23 4.64 -15.71
N SER A 5 25.77 4.14 -14.57
CA SER A 5 25.18 2.80 -14.50
C SER A 5 23.81 2.87 -15.15
N ALA A 6 23.50 1.90 -16.02
CA ALA A 6 22.14 1.60 -16.43
C ALA A 6 21.22 1.53 -15.18
N GLY A 7 20.05 2.15 -15.23
CA GLY A 7 19.12 2.23 -14.12
C GLY A 7 17.66 2.25 -14.58
N ALA A 8 16.80 1.56 -13.85
CA ALA A 8 15.36 1.59 -14.06
C ALA A 8 14.80 2.99 -13.74
N VAL A 9 13.90 3.52 -14.57
CA VAL A 9 13.17 4.78 -14.33
C VAL A 9 11.67 4.55 -14.37
N ILE A 10 10.95 5.01 -13.35
CA ILE A 10 9.49 5.08 -13.35
C ILE A 10 9.10 6.26 -14.23
N THR A 11 8.35 6.00 -15.31
CA THR A 11 7.94 7.02 -16.28
C THR A 11 6.47 7.38 -16.16
N ASN A 12 5.67 6.52 -15.53
CA ASN A 12 4.26 6.77 -15.28
C ASN A 12 3.75 5.92 -14.12
N ILE A 13 2.71 6.42 -13.44
CA ILE A 13 1.96 5.69 -12.42
C ILE A 13 0.47 5.90 -12.70
N THR A 14 -0.28 4.81 -12.78
CA THR A 14 -1.75 4.87 -12.84
C THR A 14 -2.35 4.16 -11.63
N ALA A 15 -3.55 4.55 -11.24
CA ALA A 15 -4.26 3.94 -10.12
C ALA A 15 -5.62 3.41 -10.58
N SER A 16 -6.01 2.27 -10.02
CA SER A 16 -7.29 1.61 -10.29
C SER A 16 -7.79 0.85 -9.06
N GLY A 17 -8.94 0.19 -9.18
CA GLY A 17 -9.53 -0.63 -8.10
C GLY A 17 -10.79 -0.01 -7.50
N ALA A 18 -11.66 -0.85 -6.94
CA ALA A 18 -12.95 -0.43 -6.39
C ALA A 18 -12.81 0.38 -5.07
N GLY A 19 -11.63 0.38 -4.46
CA GLY A 19 -11.31 1.23 -3.31
C GLY A 19 -11.05 2.68 -3.67
N LEU A 20 -10.71 2.98 -4.92
CA LEU A 20 -10.13 4.26 -5.31
C LEU A 20 -11.17 5.38 -5.36
N GLY A 21 -10.98 6.41 -4.53
CA GLY A 21 -11.71 7.68 -4.63
C GLY A 21 -10.96 8.70 -5.49
N SER A 22 -9.73 9.02 -5.13
CA SER A 22 -8.86 9.91 -5.90
C SER A 22 -7.41 9.47 -5.88
N PHE A 23 -6.66 9.90 -6.90
CA PHE A 23 -5.22 9.63 -7.02
C PHE A 23 -4.52 10.79 -7.72
N SER A 24 -3.33 11.12 -7.24
CA SER A 24 -2.35 11.97 -7.93
C SER A 24 -0.94 11.58 -7.50
N TYR A 25 0.04 11.91 -8.32
CA TYR A 25 1.45 11.76 -7.93
C TYR A 25 2.30 12.89 -8.51
N SER A 26 3.47 13.08 -7.93
CA SER A 26 4.52 13.95 -8.44
C SER A 26 5.88 13.28 -8.30
N ASP A 27 6.77 13.56 -9.26
CA ASP A 27 8.17 13.15 -9.26
C ASP A 27 9.02 14.41 -9.24
N ASP A 28 9.97 14.49 -8.29
CA ASP A 28 10.89 15.63 -8.18
C ASP A 28 12.11 15.51 -9.10
N GLY A 29 12.20 14.43 -9.90
CA GLY A 29 13.30 14.12 -10.80
C GLY A 29 14.55 13.59 -10.09
N SER A 30 14.50 13.46 -8.76
CA SER A 30 15.58 12.99 -7.88
C SER A 30 15.26 11.63 -7.24
N ARG A 31 14.34 10.88 -7.86
CA ARG A 31 13.87 9.57 -7.39
C ARG A 31 13.04 9.65 -6.11
N ASN A 32 12.44 10.82 -5.83
CA ASN A 32 11.44 10.94 -4.79
C ASN A 32 10.05 11.07 -5.44
N LEU A 33 9.17 10.12 -5.14
CA LEU A 33 7.79 10.12 -5.60
C LEU A 33 6.89 10.45 -4.42
N ASP A 34 6.09 11.50 -4.57
CA ASP A 34 5.00 11.81 -3.66
C ASP A 34 3.69 11.38 -4.31
N ILE A 35 2.98 10.46 -3.66
CA ILE A 35 1.72 9.88 -4.13
C ILE A 35 0.62 10.26 -3.14
N SER A 36 -0.49 10.79 -3.62
CA SER A 36 -1.67 11.09 -2.80
C SER A 36 -2.85 10.26 -3.26
N LYS A 37 -3.56 9.62 -2.32
CA LYS A 37 -4.78 8.85 -2.61
C LYS A 37 -5.82 8.89 -1.51
N ILE A 38 -7.07 8.69 -1.94
CA ILE A 38 -8.24 8.56 -1.06
C ILE A 38 -8.85 7.17 -1.30
N PHE A 39 -9.12 6.45 -0.22
CA PHE A 39 -9.91 5.21 -0.23
C PHE A 39 -11.38 5.52 0.09
N ASP A 40 -12.27 5.32 -0.88
CA ASP A 40 -13.73 5.46 -0.70
C ASP A 40 -14.41 4.15 -0.27
N SER A 41 -13.69 3.02 -0.39
CA SER A 41 -14.09 1.75 0.20
C SER A 41 -12.87 0.96 0.65
N VAL A 42 -13.09 -0.11 1.41
CA VAL A 42 -12.03 -1.01 1.91
C VAL A 42 -11.55 -2.00 0.84
N ASN A 43 -12.11 -1.94 -0.36
CA ASN A 43 -11.63 -2.74 -1.48
C ASN A 43 -10.21 -2.31 -1.87
N PRO A 44 -9.40 -3.20 -2.45
CA PRO A 44 -8.03 -2.86 -2.83
C PRO A 44 -7.97 -1.73 -3.87
N ILE A 45 -6.90 -0.93 -3.76
CA ILE A 45 -6.40 -0.04 -4.79
C ILE A 45 -5.17 -0.69 -5.41
N VAL A 46 -5.02 -0.59 -6.73
CA VAL A 46 -3.85 -1.08 -7.46
C VAL A 46 -3.17 0.09 -8.14
N LEU A 47 -1.89 0.29 -7.82
CA LEU A 47 -1.03 1.19 -8.58
C LEU A 47 -0.26 0.39 -9.63
N GLU A 48 -0.36 0.79 -10.89
CA GLU A 48 0.45 0.24 -11.97
C GLU A 48 1.56 1.23 -12.31
N PHE A 49 2.80 0.79 -12.13
CA PHE A 49 3.99 1.56 -12.43
C PHE A 49 4.52 1.15 -13.79
N THR A 50 4.76 2.12 -14.68
CA THR A 50 5.49 1.92 -15.92
C THR A 50 6.96 2.24 -15.70
N VAL A 51 7.83 1.29 -16.06
CA VAL A 51 9.27 1.40 -15.91
C VAL A 51 9.95 1.34 -17.27
N ALA A 52 10.91 2.21 -17.51
CA ALA A 52 11.78 2.22 -18.67
C ALA A 52 13.26 2.15 -18.25
N HIS A 53 14.14 2.01 -19.24
CA HIS A 53 15.58 2.15 -19.06
C HIS A 53 16.00 3.62 -19.05
N ASP A 54 16.96 3.96 -18.18
CA ASP A 54 17.61 5.27 -18.11
C ASP A 54 19.09 5.12 -17.70
N THR A 55 19.89 6.18 -17.89
CA THR A 55 21.29 6.28 -17.45
C THR A 55 21.45 7.17 -16.20
N GLY A 56 20.35 7.37 -15.47
CA GLY A 56 20.26 8.23 -14.29
C GLY A 56 20.89 7.64 -13.01
N PRO A 57 20.52 8.16 -11.83
CA PRO A 57 21.14 7.81 -10.54
C PRO A 57 20.92 6.34 -10.11
N GLY A 58 20.12 5.57 -10.86
CA GLY A 58 19.75 4.20 -10.52
C GLY A 58 18.66 4.13 -9.45
N ASN A 59 18.52 2.94 -8.86
CA ASN A 59 17.60 2.65 -7.76
C ASN A 59 18.23 2.95 -6.39
N PRO A 60 17.41 3.06 -5.32
CA PRO A 60 15.95 2.95 -5.29
C PRO A 60 15.24 4.29 -5.48
N TYR A 61 13.91 4.22 -5.64
CA TYR A 61 13.00 5.35 -5.45
C TYR A 61 12.60 5.46 -3.99
N ASN A 62 12.64 6.68 -3.43
CA ASN A 62 12.00 6.97 -2.16
C ASN A 62 10.52 7.32 -2.43
N ILE A 63 9.61 6.53 -1.89
CA ILE A 63 8.18 6.74 -2.04
C ILE A 63 7.63 7.33 -0.76
N THR A 64 6.91 8.44 -0.88
CA THR A 64 6.04 8.98 0.17
C THR A 64 4.60 8.88 -0.31
N GLU A 65 3.75 8.22 0.46
CA GLU A 65 2.32 8.14 0.13
C GLU A 65 1.45 8.80 1.19
N HIS A 66 0.61 9.75 0.79
CA HIS A 66 -0.45 10.34 1.62
C HIS A 66 -1.76 9.61 1.37
N ILE A 67 -2.26 8.96 2.42
CA ILE A 67 -3.40 8.04 2.37
C ILE A 67 -4.51 8.62 3.21
N THR A 68 -5.70 8.81 2.63
CA THR A 68 -6.90 9.25 3.37
C THR A 68 -7.92 8.13 3.47
N ASN A 69 -8.41 7.87 4.68
CA ASN A 69 -9.53 6.97 4.92
C ASN A 69 -10.86 7.70 4.73
N ASN A 70 -11.51 7.51 3.57
CA ASN A 70 -12.88 7.96 3.30
C ASN A 70 -13.87 6.78 3.20
N THR A 71 -13.54 5.63 3.77
CA THR A 71 -14.35 4.40 3.61
C THR A 71 -15.59 4.34 4.50
N GLY A 72 -15.73 5.30 5.42
CA GLY A 72 -16.80 5.33 6.42
C GLY A 72 -16.61 4.37 7.60
N ILE A 73 -15.50 3.60 7.65
CA ILE A 73 -15.19 2.64 8.72
C ILE A 73 -13.71 2.80 9.13
N PRO A 74 -13.36 2.75 10.43
CA PRO A 74 -11.96 2.76 10.85
C PRO A 74 -11.22 1.49 10.39
N TRP A 75 -9.94 1.64 10.06
CA TRP A 75 -9.07 0.52 9.67
C TRP A 75 -8.30 -0.02 10.87
N THR A 76 -7.89 -1.29 10.79
CA THR A 76 -7.08 -1.98 11.82
C THR A 76 -5.69 -2.41 11.35
N ASP A 77 -5.46 -2.38 10.05
CA ASP A 77 -4.19 -2.67 9.42
C ASP A 77 -4.12 -1.99 8.05
N PHE A 78 -2.98 -2.11 7.39
CA PHE A 78 -2.78 -1.70 6.02
C PHE A 78 -1.69 -2.55 5.36
N HIS A 79 -1.97 -3.02 4.16
CA HIS A 79 -1.10 -3.94 3.44
C HIS A 79 -0.65 -3.37 2.10
N PHE A 80 0.64 -3.53 1.81
CA PHE A 80 1.23 -3.28 0.50
C PHE A 80 1.76 -4.59 -0.06
N ALA A 81 1.40 -4.93 -1.30
CA ALA A 81 1.86 -6.13 -1.97
C ALA A 81 2.30 -5.83 -3.41
N ILE A 82 3.57 -6.12 -3.72
CA ILE A 82 4.08 -6.05 -5.08
C ILE A 82 3.69 -7.34 -5.82
N THR A 83 2.94 -7.20 -6.92
CA THR A 83 2.64 -8.31 -7.84
C THR A 83 3.52 -8.19 -9.08
N GLU A 84 4.23 -9.27 -9.41
CA GLU A 84 5.09 -9.32 -10.60
C GLU A 84 4.28 -9.42 -11.90
N PRO A 85 4.82 -8.91 -13.02
CA PRO A 85 4.49 -9.44 -14.34
C PRO A 85 5.09 -10.86 -14.52
N ASP A 86 4.59 -11.64 -15.48
CA ASP A 86 4.85 -13.07 -15.72
C ASP A 86 6.34 -13.51 -15.89
N HIS A 87 7.32 -12.60 -15.79
CA HIS A 87 8.75 -12.87 -16.04
C HIS A 87 9.70 -12.37 -14.94
N GLY A 88 9.44 -12.74 -13.68
CA GLY A 88 10.45 -12.91 -12.61
C GLY A 88 11.31 -11.67 -12.31
N SER A 89 10.72 -10.49 -12.43
CA SER A 89 11.47 -9.23 -12.39
C SER A 89 11.61 -8.75 -10.95
N GLY A 90 12.87 -8.60 -10.50
CA GLY A 90 13.32 -8.34 -9.13
C GLY A 90 12.91 -7.01 -8.49
N VAL A 91 11.67 -6.57 -8.70
CA VAL A 91 11.08 -5.40 -8.03
C VAL A 91 10.90 -5.70 -6.55
N VAL A 92 11.48 -4.89 -5.69
CA VAL A 92 11.44 -5.12 -4.24
C VAL A 92 11.30 -3.82 -3.48
N PHE A 93 10.68 -3.91 -2.30
CA PHE A 93 10.92 -2.95 -1.25
C PHE A 93 12.35 -3.12 -0.74
N THR A 94 13.20 -2.16 -1.07
CA THR A 94 14.54 -2.09 -0.46
C THR A 94 14.41 -1.47 0.92
N SER A 95 15.31 -1.83 1.85
CA SER A 95 15.24 -1.31 3.22
C SER A 95 13.86 -1.51 3.88
N PHE A 96 13.12 -2.56 3.52
CA PHE A 96 11.72 -2.76 3.92
C PHE A 96 11.51 -2.67 5.44
N ASN A 97 12.51 -3.06 6.23
CA ASN A 97 12.52 -2.99 7.69
C ASN A 97 12.60 -1.56 8.26
N LYS A 98 12.76 -0.55 7.40
CA LYS A 98 12.70 0.89 7.74
C LYS A 98 11.43 1.56 7.22
N SER A 99 10.53 0.81 6.57
CA SER A 99 9.28 1.36 6.06
C SER A 99 8.42 1.84 7.23
N THR A 100 7.68 2.93 7.01
CA THR A 100 6.83 3.52 8.03
C THR A 100 5.44 3.79 7.47
N LEU A 101 4.45 3.80 8.37
CA LEU A 101 3.11 4.30 8.13
C LEU A 101 2.64 4.97 9.42
N SER A 102 2.34 6.27 9.37
CA SER A 102 1.98 7.03 10.57
C SER A 102 0.76 6.45 11.28
N GLY A 103 0.87 6.16 12.57
CA GLY A 103 -0.22 5.55 13.36
C GLY A 103 -0.27 4.02 13.28
N PHE A 104 0.68 3.39 12.58
CA PHE A 104 0.80 1.94 12.46
C PHE A 104 2.21 1.48 12.85
N THR A 105 2.31 0.20 13.19
CA THR A 105 3.56 -0.53 13.44
C THR A 105 3.76 -1.53 12.31
N LEU A 106 4.97 -1.61 11.75
CA LEU A 106 5.32 -2.66 10.81
C LEU A 106 5.36 -4.00 11.57
N GLU A 107 4.40 -4.89 11.31
CA GLU A 107 4.27 -6.18 12.00
C GLU A 107 5.23 -7.22 11.42
N GLY A 108 5.44 -7.14 10.10
CA GLY A 108 6.36 -8.02 9.39
C GLY A 108 6.30 -7.78 7.90
N SER A 109 7.26 -8.37 7.19
CA SER A 109 7.25 -8.47 5.74
C SER A 109 7.32 -9.96 5.41
N SER A 110 6.37 -10.52 4.66
CA SER A 110 6.44 -11.92 4.18
C SER A 110 7.49 -12.13 3.08
N GLY A 111 8.57 -11.35 3.09
CA GLY A 111 9.56 -11.18 2.04
C GLY A 111 9.67 -9.72 1.58
N PRO A 112 10.61 -9.38 0.69
CA PRO A 112 10.89 -8.00 0.27
C PRO A 112 9.80 -7.39 -0.65
N ARG A 113 8.60 -7.96 -0.67
CA ARG A 113 7.49 -7.60 -1.57
C ARG A 113 6.18 -7.33 -0.85
N ASN A 114 6.19 -7.48 0.46
CA ASN A 114 5.03 -7.23 1.31
C ASN A 114 5.45 -6.28 2.43
N LEU A 115 4.64 -5.26 2.69
CA LEU A 115 4.73 -4.47 3.91
C LEU A 115 3.38 -4.58 4.61
N ASP A 116 3.37 -5.20 5.77
CA ASP A 116 2.17 -5.44 6.57
C ASP A 116 2.24 -4.57 7.83
N PHE A 117 1.29 -3.65 7.93
CA PHE A 117 1.22 -2.68 9.03
C PHE A 117 0.00 -2.96 9.89
N ILE A 118 0.19 -3.08 11.21
CA ILE A 118 -0.89 -3.17 12.19
C ILE A 118 -1.05 -1.84 12.93
N GLY A 119 -2.27 -1.36 13.09
CA GLY A 119 -2.49 -0.04 13.68
C GLY A 119 -3.94 0.41 13.60
N SER A 120 -4.16 1.72 13.53
CA SER A 120 -5.51 2.22 13.33
C SER A 120 -5.52 3.52 12.57
N LEU A 121 -6.45 3.65 11.61
CA LEU A 121 -6.75 4.91 10.96
C LEU A 121 -8.24 5.19 11.06
N ALA A 122 -8.59 6.25 11.80
CA ALA A 122 -9.96 6.69 11.97
C ALA A 122 -10.59 7.16 10.64
N VAL A 123 -11.92 7.17 10.57
CA VAL A 123 -12.66 7.73 9.43
C VAL A 123 -12.30 9.21 9.26
N GLY A 124 -12.01 9.61 8.02
CA GLY A 124 -11.51 10.94 7.67
C GLY A 124 -10.05 11.19 8.08
N GLY A 125 -9.39 10.21 8.68
CA GLY A 125 -7.98 10.30 9.07
C GLY A 125 -7.05 10.21 7.86
N THR A 126 -5.88 10.81 8.01
CA THR A 126 -4.78 10.75 7.02
C THR A 126 -3.58 10.03 7.63
N ALA A 127 -2.91 9.22 6.82
CA ALA A 127 -1.64 8.61 7.17
C ALA A 127 -0.60 8.84 6.07
N THR A 128 0.66 9.00 6.47
CA THR A 128 1.80 9.09 5.56
C THR A 128 2.61 7.80 5.64
N ALA A 129 2.74 7.11 4.50
CA ALA A 129 3.64 5.99 4.33
C ALA A 129 4.98 6.46 3.75
N SER A 130 6.07 5.82 4.15
CA SER A 130 7.38 6.01 3.51
C SER A 130 8.11 4.68 3.38
N PHE A 131 8.56 4.35 2.17
CA PHE A 131 9.30 3.13 1.83
C PHE A 131 10.17 3.33 0.60
N ASP A 132 11.22 2.51 0.47
CA ASP A 132 12.09 2.53 -0.71
C ASP A 132 11.71 1.41 -1.68
N LEU A 133 11.60 1.73 -2.97
CA LEU A 133 11.20 0.81 -4.03
C LEU A 133 12.30 0.70 -5.08
N SER A 134 12.77 -0.51 -5.37
CA SER A 134 13.77 -0.77 -6.41
C SER A 134 13.12 -1.48 -7.59
N PRO A 135 12.70 -0.76 -8.65
CA PRO A 135 12.19 -1.37 -9.88
C PRO A 135 13.28 -2.13 -10.66
N PHE A 136 12.89 -3.10 -11.48
CA PHE A 136 13.82 -3.79 -12.38
C PHE A 136 14.03 -2.97 -13.66
N ASP A 137 15.28 -2.89 -14.15
CA ASP A 137 15.57 -2.22 -15.43
C ASP A 137 15.23 -3.16 -16.59
N PRO A 138 14.21 -2.83 -17.44
CA PRO A 138 13.84 -3.67 -18.56
C PRO A 138 14.90 -3.74 -19.67
N GLY A 139 15.91 -2.87 -19.64
CA GLY A 139 16.96 -2.73 -20.66
C GLY A 139 16.61 -1.70 -21.74
N ASP A 140 17.62 -1.26 -22.47
CA ASP A 140 17.52 -0.16 -23.44
C ASP A 140 16.42 -0.38 -24.48
N GLY A 141 15.64 0.68 -24.74
CA GLY A 141 14.48 0.68 -25.65
C GLY A 141 13.27 -0.14 -25.20
N LYS A 142 13.26 -0.68 -23.97
CA LYS A 142 12.15 -1.49 -23.45
C LYS A 142 11.42 -0.80 -22.30
N THR A 143 10.16 -1.19 -22.13
CA THR A 143 9.33 -0.81 -21.00
C THR A 143 8.72 -2.05 -20.37
N THR A 144 8.48 -2.00 -19.07
CA THR A 144 7.75 -3.03 -18.32
C THR A 144 6.81 -2.39 -17.31
N THR A 145 5.89 -3.19 -16.76
CA THR A 145 4.99 -2.75 -15.70
C THR A 145 5.06 -3.68 -14.50
N PHE A 146 4.79 -3.14 -13.32
CA PHE A 146 4.51 -3.94 -12.13
C PHE A 146 3.36 -3.31 -11.35
N LEU A 147 2.72 -4.13 -10.51
CA LEU A 147 1.58 -3.69 -9.71
C LEU A 147 1.95 -3.60 -8.24
N LEU A 148 1.45 -2.56 -7.58
CA LEU A 148 1.44 -2.42 -6.13
C LEU A 148 -0.01 -2.41 -5.66
N THR A 149 -0.45 -3.53 -5.11
CA THR A 149 -1.78 -3.67 -4.52
C THR A 149 -1.75 -3.17 -3.09
N GLN A 150 -2.76 -2.39 -2.72
CA GLN A 150 -2.86 -1.76 -1.42
C GLN A 150 -4.26 -1.96 -0.86
N ALA A 151 -4.35 -2.45 0.37
CA ALA A 151 -5.64 -2.74 1.00
C ALA A 151 -5.59 -2.50 2.52
N PRO A 152 -6.54 -1.74 3.07
CA PRO A 152 -6.85 -1.80 4.50
C PRO A 152 -7.78 -2.98 4.79
N THR A 153 -7.74 -3.52 6.00
CA THR A 153 -8.83 -4.34 6.53
C THR A 153 -9.63 -3.61 7.59
N ILE A 154 -10.83 -4.12 7.83
CA ILE A 154 -11.71 -3.69 8.92
C ILE A 154 -11.71 -4.76 10.01
N PRO A 155 -12.00 -4.41 11.28
CA PRO A 155 -12.26 -5.41 12.29
C PRO A 155 -13.37 -6.34 11.81
N GLU A 156 -13.13 -7.65 11.88
CA GLU A 156 -14.08 -8.64 11.36
C GLU A 156 -15.49 -8.44 11.93
N PRO A 157 -16.55 -8.46 11.10
CA PRO A 157 -17.93 -8.28 11.54
C PRO A 157 -18.38 -9.28 12.62
N GLU A 158 -17.72 -10.45 12.67
CA GLU A 158 -18.11 -11.56 13.52
C GLU A 158 -18.06 -11.20 15.01
N THR A 159 -17.12 -10.36 15.45
CA THR A 159 -17.03 -9.94 16.86
C THR A 159 -18.26 -9.12 17.28
N TYR A 160 -18.74 -8.22 16.42
CA TYR A 160 -19.91 -7.39 16.72
C TYR A 160 -21.20 -8.21 16.74
N ALA A 161 -21.34 -9.14 15.80
CA ALA A 161 -22.49 -10.05 15.77
C ALA A 161 -22.47 -11.01 16.97
N MET A 162 -21.32 -11.61 17.31
CA MET A 162 -21.18 -12.50 18.46
C MET A 162 -21.41 -11.79 19.80
N LEU A 163 -20.97 -10.53 19.95
CA LEU A 163 -21.29 -9.72 21.12
C LEU A 163 -22.79 -9.48 21.24
N LEU A 164 -23.46 -9.08 20.15
CA LEU A 164 -24.90 -8.82 20.14
C LEU A 164 -25.72 -10.10 20.37
N ILE A 165 -25.29 -11.23 19.81
CA ILE A 165 -25.87 -12.55 20.08
C ILE A 165 -25.67 -12.93 21.54
N GLY A 166 -24.46 -12.73 22.10
CA GLY A 166 -24.15 -12.96 23.50
C GLY A 166 -25.00 -12.11 24.45
N LEU A 167 -25.15 -10.81 24.18
CA LEU A 167 -26.02 -9.93 24.95
C LEU A 167 -27.50 -10.27 24.79
N GLY A 168 -27.94 -10.64 23.58
CA GLY A 168 -29.32 -11.05 23.31
C GLY A 168 -29.72 -12.30 24.11
N LEU A 169 -28.83 -13.29 24.19
CA LEU A 169 -29.02 -14.51 24.97
C LEU A 169 -29.06 -14.23 26.48
N LEU A 170 -28.19 -13.35 26.98
CA LEU A 170 -28.17 -12.96 28.40
C LEU A 170 -29.41 -12.15 28.80
N GLY A 171 -29.83 -11.18 27.96
CA GLY A 171 -31.07 -10.42 28.19
C GLY A 171 -32.32 -11.30 28.18
N PHE A 172 -32.36 -12.29 27.27
CA PHE A 172 -33.46 -13.24 27.18
C PHE A 172 -33.54 -14.19 28.38
N THR A 173 -32.40 -14.71 28.84
CA THR A 173 -32.34 -15.58 30.02
C THR A 173 -32.66 -14.83 31.32
N ALA A 174 -32.29 -13.56 31.45
CA ALA A 174 -32.67 -12.70 32.56
C ALA A 174 -34.19 -12.41 32.59
N ARG A 175 -34.83 -12.23 31.43
CA ARG A 175 -36.29 -12.05 31.32
C ARG A 175 -37.08 -13.27 31.79
N ARG A 176 -36.52 -14.48 31.67
CA ARG A 176 -37.17 -15.74 32.10
C ARG A 176 -37.08 -16.02 33.62
N ARG A 177 -36.32 -15.21 34.37
CA ARG A 177 -36.14 -15.37 35.83
C ARG A 177 -36.97 -14.39 36.66
N LYS A 178 -37.89 -13.66 36.04
CA LYS A 178 -38.99 -12.92 36.69
C LYS A 178 -40.30 -13.58 36.32
#